data_AF-A0A2A4YPA6-F1
#
_entry.id   AF-A0A2A4YPA6-F1
#
_cell.length_a   1.000
_cell.length_b   1.000
_cell.length_c   1.000
_cell.angle_alpha   90.00
_cell.angle_beta   90.00
_cell.angle_gamma   90.00
#
_symmetry.space_group_name_H-M   'P 1'
#
loop_
_entity.id
_entity.type
_entity.pdbx_description
1 polymer ?
#
loop_
_entity_poly.entity_id
_entity_poly.type
_entity_poly.pdbx_seq_one_letter_code
_entity_poly.pdbx_strand_id
1 'polypeptide(L)'
;MNRLLLILISIILTSQLFGQTEFETYKNGLIYSEETMNKLGSIVDSLNLKYKTCDLNKVFKSKSQTIGHIVRLDTNDIKQAKKDLDNNISFESFITKYPNSEIEKNVLIVKYKYQNYKNEEVVEFSEIDLNSSYGFEIQQTNQKELYNKKVKSTWLYDYNEKSEYSKESIRAFYFPKELEAKPLDLKYCRQIGYSDCLIDTLTTKFKNNTKSGWVELPKNWQKISSKKQKKLLEKMRSTKVVGGCSMDSRPREHAIHIALLSAETTNWEVFLKSHLDIMNDRFDRMSDGSYAWEKRKTYIKELEELDINVLDLLIGISLRIENPSTNHYYGSIGRLGRAISESKNKEQFEKQILSMIEDSELDDYNRVLSYFLFISYNNYLENEDEQKENLTQLEQSINTMPTYLNDKIKLDQK
;
A
#
# COMPACT_ATOMS: atom_id res chain seq x y z
N MET A 1 -31.39 27.92 -42.50
CA MET A 1 -30.03 28.26 -42.02
C MET A 1 -29.82 28.08 -40.51
N ASN A 2 -30.83 28.24 -39.64
CA ASN A 2 -30.60 28.25 -38.18
C ASN A 2 -30.43 26.89 -37.49
N ARG A 3 -30.97 25.78 -38.04
CA ARG A 3 -30.85 24.45 -37.40
C ARG A 3 -29.48 23.80 -37.56
N LEU A 4 -28.84 23.95 -38.72
CA LEU A 4 -27.50 23.40 -38.97
C LEU A 4 -26.43 24.09 -38.12
N LEU A 5 -26.57 25.41 -37.91
CA LEU A 5 -25.67 26.17 -37.04
C LEU A 5 -25.80 25.76 -35.57
N LEU A 6 -27.02 25.51 -35.08
CA LEU A 6 -27.28 25.05 -33.71
C LEU A 6 -26.75 23.62 -33.45
N ILE A 7 -26.83 22.74 -34.45
CA ILE A 7 -26.25 21.39 -34.38
C ILE A 7 -24.72 21.49 -34.37
N LEU A 8 -24.12 22.34 -35.22
CA LEU A 8 -22.66 22.55 -35.24
C LEU A 8 -22.16 23.13 -33.90
N ILE A 9 -22.86 24.11 -33.34
CA ILE A 9 -22.52 24.71 -32.03
C ILE A 9 -22.67 23.69 -30.91
N SER A 10 -23.69 22.81 -30.96
CA SER A 10 -23.85 21.75 -29.97
C SER A 10 -22.75 20.69 -30.06
N ILE A 11 -22.29 20.34 -31.27
CA ILE A 11 -21.16 19.43 -31.49
C ILE A 11 -19.82 20.06 -31.05
N ILE A 12 -19.64 21.37 -31.24
CA ILE A 12 -18.47 22.11 -30.77
C ILE A 12 -18.47 22.24 -29.24
N LEU A 13 -19.62 22.45 -28.61
CA LEU A 13 -19.75 22.50 -27.14
C LEU A 13 -19.57 21.11 -26.50
N THR A 14 -19.99 20.03 -27.13
CA THR A 14 -19.73 18.66 -26.63
C THR A 14 -18.29 18.21 -26.86
N SER A 15 -17.60 18.75 -27.86
CA SER A 15 -16.16 18.49 -28.07
C SER A 15 -15.23 19.38 -27.25
N GLN A 16 -15.74 20.40 -26.54
CA GLN A 16 -14.99 21.15 -25.53
C GLN A 16 -15.14 20.58 -24.10
N LEU A 17 -15.93 19.52 -23.92
CA LEU A 17 -16.06 18.80 -22.64
C LEU A 17 -15.05 17.66 -22.47
N PHE A 18 -14.10 17.50 -23.40
CA PHE A 18 -13.01 16.55 -23.26
C PHE A 18 -11.97 17.06 -22.26
N GLY A 19 -12.09 16.54 -21.03
CA GLY A 19 -10.99 16.39 -20.07
C GLY A 19 -10.53 17.66 -19.36
N GLN A 20 -11.21 18.06 -18.28
CA GLN A 20 -10.53 18.89 -17.27
C GLN A 20 -9.29 18.13 -16.78
N THR A 21 -8.10 18.62 -17.10
CA THR A 21 -6.86 18.10 -16.54
C THR A 21 -6.82 18.45 -15.06
N GLU A 22 -6.59 17.45 -14.21
CA GLU A 22 -6.61 17.62 -12.75
C GLU A 22 -5.60 18.69 -12.27
N PHE A 23 -4.46 18.81 -12.96
CA PHE A 23 -3.46 19.87 -12.74
C PHE A 23 -3.00 20.47 -14.08
N GLU A 24 -2.27 21.58 -13.99
CA GLU A 24 -1.60 22.19 -15.15
C GLU A 24 -0.66 21.16 -15.80
N THR A 25 -0.77 21.02 -17.12
CA THR A 25 0.07 20.14 -17.92
C THR A 25 0.91 21.01 -18.86
N TYR A 26 2.22 20.79 -18.86
CA TYR A 26 3.17 21.53 -19.69
C TYR A 26 3.24 20.94 -21.10
N LYS A 27 3.98 21.60 -22.00
CA LYS A 27 4.11 21.16 -23.42
C LYS A 27 4.67 19.75 -23.58
N ASN A 28 5.45 19.27 -22.60
CA ASN A 28 5.98 17.91 -22.54
C ASN A 28 4.93 16.87 -22.08
N GLY A 29 3.69 17.27 -21.79
CA GLY A 29 2.63 16.35 -21.35
C GLY A 29 2.67 15.97 -19.87
N LEU A 30 3.57 16.57 -19.08
CA LEU A 30 3.76 16.28 -17.66
C LEU A 30 3.23 17.42 -16.78
N ILE A 31 3.06 17.16 -15.48
CA ILE A 31 2.73 18.21 -14.49
C ILE A 31 3.93 19.08 -14.09
N TYR A 32 5.13 18.76 -14.59
CA TYR A 32 6.37 19.51 -14.37
C TYR A 32 6.89 20.08 -15.69
N SER A 33 7.43 21.31 -15.63
CA SER A 33 8.01 21.95 -16.82
C SER A 33 9.26 21.22 -17.31
N GLU A 34 9.59 21.35 -18.59
CA GLU A 34 10.81 20.77 -19.18
C GLU A 34 12.08 21.23 -18.46
N GLU A 35 12.16 22.51 -18.07
CA GLU A 35 13.28 23.04 -17.28
C GLU A 35 13.39 22.33 -15.92
N THR A 36 12.26 22.13 -15.24
CA THR A 36 12.20 21.43 -13.95
C THR A 36 12.61 19.96 -14.12
N MET A 37 12.12 19.28 -15.17
CA MET A 37 12.48 17.89 -15.45
C MET A 37 13.97 17.72 -15.77
N ASN A 38 14.58 18.65 -16.51
CA ASN A 38 16.02 18.62 -16.78
C ASN A 38 16.86 18.78 -15.49
N LYS A 39 16.43 19.67 -14.59
CA LYS A 39 17.06 19.84 -13.26
C LYS A 39 16.96 18.55 -12.43
N LEU A 40 15.79 17.91 -12.42
CA LEU A 40 15.57 16.66 -11.71
C LEU A 40 16.37 15.50 -12.32
N GLY A 41 16.42 15.39 -13.65
CA GLY A 41 17.20 14.37 -14.35
C GLY A 41 18.68 14.41 -13.97
N SER A 42 19.27 15.61 -13.89
CA SER A 42 20.67 15.77 -13.43
C SER A 42 20.90 15.27 -12.00
N ILE A 43 19.88 15.37 -11.13
CA ILE A 43 19.94 14.82 -9.77
C ILE A 43 19.83 13.30 -9.83
N VAL A 44 18.91 12.75 -10.63
CA VAL A 44 18.74 11.31 -10.78
C VAL A 44 19.99 10.65 -11.37
N ASP A 45 20.65 11.26 -12.35
CA ASP A 45 21.94 10.77 -12.86
C ASP A 45 22.97 10.60 -11.74
N SER A 46 23.06 11.60 -10.86
CA SER A 46 23.94 11.57 -9.70
C SER A 46 23.54 10.50 -8.69
N LEU A 47 22.23 10.30 -8.48
CA LEU A 47 21.70 9.26 -7.59
C LEU A 47 21.90 7.86 -8.16
N ASN A 48 21.72 7.65 -9.47
CA ASN A 48 21.98 6.40 -10.17
C ASN A 48 23.47 6.03 -10.06
N LEU A 49 24.38 7.01 -10.16
CA LEU A 49 25.81 6.79 -9.90
C LEU A 49 26.09 6.42 -8.44
N LYS A 50 25.48 7.14 -7.48
CA LYS A 50 25.59 6.81 -6.05
C LYS A 50 25.01 5.44 -5.73
N TYR A 51 23.93 5.03 -6.39
CA TYR A 51 23.28 3.74 -6.20
C TYR A 51 24.21 2.57 -6.52
N LYS A 52 25.09 2.69 -7.53
CA LYS A 52 26.14 1.69 -7.80
C LYS A 52 27.05 1.43 -6.59
N THR A 53 27.08 2.35 -5.62
CA THR A 53 27.88 2.29 -4.39
C THR A 53 27.03 2.22 -3.12
N CYS A 54 25.70 2.17 -3.22
CA CYS A 54 24.82 2.05 -2.07
C CYS A 54 24.96 0.67 -1.42
N ASP A 55 24.73 0.57 -0.12
CA ASP A 55 24.77 -0.70 0.60
C ASP A 55 23.55 -1.57 0.24
N LEU A 56 23.64 -2.25 -0.90
CA LEU A 56 22.66 -3.22 -1.38
C LEU A 56 22.84 -4.60 -0.75
N ASN A 57 23.71 -4.71 0.26
CA ASN A 57 23.94 -5.95 0.98
C ASN A 57 23.05 -6.08 2.23
N LYS A 58 22.20 -5.08 2.51
CA LYS A 58 21.22 -5.17 3.58
C LYS A 58 20.28 -6.34 3.30
N VAL A 59 20.30 -7.31 4.21
CA VAL A 59 19.38 -8.45 4.19
C VAL A 59 18.08 -8.05 4.88
N PHE A 60 17.02 -7.92 4.08
CA PHE A 60 15.68 -7.73 4.59
C PHE A 60 15.04 -9.07 4.93
N LYS A 61 14.10 -9.07 5.88
CA LYS A 61 13.35 -10.25 6.29
C LYS A 61 11.88 -10.06 5.97
N SER A 62 11.21 -11.12 5.56
CA SER A 62 9.75 -11.18 5.46
C SER A 62 9.11 -10.81 6.80
N LYS A 63 7.83 -10.39 6.76
CA LYS A 63 7.05 -10.32 8.00
C LYS A 63 7.01 -11.67 8.72
N SER A 64 6.95 -11.60 10.05
CA SER A 64 6.76 -12.76 10.92
C SER A 64 5.39 -13.38 10.66
N GLN A 65 5.36 -14.63 10.21
CA GLN A 65 4.13 -15.29 9.77
C GLN A 65 4.12 -16.80 10.08
N THR A 66 2.93 -17.40 10.10
CA THR A 66 2.73 -18.85 10.22
C THR A 66 1.40 -19.26 9.59
N ILE A 67 1.23 -20.57 9.43
CA ILE A 67 -0.07 -21.18 9.15
C ILE A 67 -0.74 -21.52 10.48
N GLY A 68 -1.97 -21.05 10.69
CA GLY A 68 -2.74 -21.29 11.91
C GLY A 68 -4.18 -21.69 11.66
N HIS A 69 -4.99 -21.69 12.72
CA HIS A 69 -6.42 -21.98 12.66
C HIS A 69 -7.20 -20.88 13.36
N ILE A 70 -8.38 -20.59 12.85
CA ILE A 70 -9.33 -19.67 13.49
C ILE A 70 -10.46 -20.51 14.07
N VAL A 71 -10.88 -20.11 15.27
CA VAL A 71 -12.03 -20.69 15.95
C VAL A 71 -12.95 -19.56 16.38
N ARG A 72 -14.23 -19.67 16.06
CA ARG A 72 -15.28 -18.76 16.57
C ARG A 72 -16.34 -19.58 17.29
N LEU A 73 -16.72 -19.12 18.48
CA LEU A 73 -17.71 -19.78 19.33
C LEU A 73 -18.60 -18.72 19.98
N ASP A 74 -19.90 -18.78 19.70
CA ASP A 74 -20.94 -17.91 20.28
C ASP A 74 -22.11 -18.70 20.89
N THR A 75 -21.91 -20.02 21.02
CA THR A 75 -22.85 -20.98 21.60
C THR A 75 -22.16 -21.84 22.67
N ASN A 76 -22.93 -22.59 23.46
CA ASN A 76 -22.46 -23.42 24.58
C ASN A 76 -21.93 -22.61 25.78
N ASP A 77 -21.27 -23.30 26.73
CA ASP A 77 -20.64 -22.70 27.90
C ASP A 77 -19.33 -21.97 27.53
N ILE A 78 -19.48 -20.72 27.06
CA ILE A 78 -18.37 -19.86 26.65
C ILE A 78 -17.39 -19.61 27.81
N LYS A 79 -17.89 -19.52 29.04
CA LYS A 79 -17.04 -19.32 30.23
C LYS A 79 -16.13 -20.52 30.46
N GLN A 80 -16.63 -21.73 30.25
CA GLN A 80 -15.78 -22.92 30.29
C GLN A 80 -14.80 -22.96 29.13
N ALA A 81 -15.21 -22.57 27.91
CA ALA A 81 -14.30 -22.49 26.76
C ALA A 81 -13.15 -21.52 27.02
N LYS A 82 -13.43 -20.35 27.61
CA LYS A 82 -12.41 -19.40 28.04
C LYS A 82 -11.42 -20.03 29.02
N LYS A 83 -11.92 -20.70 30.07
CA LYS A 83 -11.05 -21.38 31.06
C LYS A 83 -10.18 -22.45 30.42
N ASP A 84 -10.70 -23.19 29.45
CA ASP A 84 -9.93 -24.21 28.75
C ASP A 84 -8.83 -23.59 27.87
N LEU A 85 -9.12 -22.45 27.22
CA LEU A 85 -8.10 -21.67 26.49
C LEU A 85 -7.04 -21.09 27.43
N ASP A 86 -7.44 -20.55 28.59
CA ASP A 86 -6.52 -20.10 29.65
C ASP A 86 -5.59 -21.24 30.11
N ASN A 87 -6.12 -22.46 30.18
CA ASN A 87 -5.38 -23.68 30.53
C ASN A 87 -4.66 -24.33 29.32
N ASN A 88 -4.64 -23.67 28.17
CA ASN A 88 -3.99 -24.12 26.94
C ASN A 88 -4.42 -25.53 26.48
N ILE A 89 -5.73 -25.79 26.49
CA ILE A 89 -6.32 -27.00 25.89
C ILE A 89 -5.79 -27.22 24.46
N SER A 90 -5.55 -28.48 24.07
CA SER A 90 -5.11 -28.78 22.70
C SER A 90 -6.21 -28.44 21.68
N PHE A 91 -5.82 -28.11 20.45
CA PHE A 91 -6.78 -27.84 19.37
C PHE A 91 -7.77 -29.00 19.16
N GLU A 92 -7.29 -30.24 19.08
CA GLU A 92 -8.14 -31.42 18.89
C GLU A 92 -9.11 -31.66 20.05
N SER A 93 -8.65 -31.42 21.29
CA SER A 93 -9.52 -31.49 22.47
C SER A 93 -10.57 -30.37 22.48
N PHE A 94 -10.20 -29.16 22.04
CA PHE A 94 -11.12 -28.03 21.95
C PHE A 94 -12.25 -28.33 20.98
N ILE A 95 -11.94 -28.73 19.74
CA ILE A 95 -12.96 -28.97 18.70
C ILE A 95 -13.87 -30.16 19.07
N THR A 96 -13.34 -31.14 19.79
CA THR A 96 -14.13 -32.28 20.29
C THR A 96 -15.08 -31.84 21.42
N LYS A 97 -14.62 -30.98 22.33
CA LYS A 97 -15.41 -30.49 23.46
C LYS A 97 -16.45 -29.45 23.04
N TYR A 98 -16.16 -28.67 22.00
CA TYR A 98 -17.01 -27.59 21.48
C TYR A 98 -17.37 -27.82 20.01
N PRO A 99 -18.17 -28.86 19.68
CA PRO A 99 -18.43 -29.26 18.29
C PRO A 99 -19.20 -28.23 17.46
N ASN A 100 -19.84 -27.24 18.10
CA ASN A 100 -20.57 -26.16 17.41
C ASN A 100 -19.69 -24.95 17.08
N SER A 101 -18.37 -25.00 17.33
CA SER A 101 -17.46 -23.93 16.92
C SER A 101 -17.34 -23.86 15.40
N GLU A 102 -17.36 -22.66 14.86
CA GLU A 102 -16.90 -22.41 13.49
C GLU A 102 -15.38 -22.48 13.44
N ILE A 103 -14.83 -23.25 12.50
CA ILE A 103 -13.40 -23.52 12.41
C ILE A 103 -12.93 -23.24 10.99
N GLU A 104 -11.90 -22.41 10.87
CA GLU A 104 -11.16 -22.21 9.63
C GLU A 104 -9.73 -22.73 9.81
N LYS A 105 -9.39 -23.80 9.09
CA LYS A 105 -8.05 -24.39 9.16
C LYS A 105 -7.11 -23.75 8.13
N ASN A 106 -5.82 -23.89 8.41
CA ASN A 106 -4.72 -23.49 7.54
C ASN A 106 -4.86 -22.07 6.99
N VAL A 107 -5.03 -21.08 7.86
CA VAL A 107 -5.04 -19.66 7.50
C VAL A 107 -3.63 -19.09 7.58
N LEU A 108 -3.28 -18.16 6.69
CA LEU A 108 -2.04 -17.41 6.80
C LEU A 108 -2.22 -16.33 7.86
N ILE A 109 -1.41 -16.37 8.92
CA ILE A 109 -1.42 -15.37 9.99
C ILE A 109 -0.11 -14.59 9.93
N VAL A 110 -0.22 -13.27 9.87
CA VAL A 110 0.91 -12.34 9.89
C VAL A 110 0.87 -11.51 11.16
N LYS A 111 2.03 -11.30 11.76
CA LYS A 111 2.20 -10.50 12.97
C LYS A 111 2.77 -9.13 12.64
N TYR A 112 2.13 -8.10 13.18
CA TYR A 112 2.52 -6.71 13.03
C TYR A 112 2.85 -6.09 14.39
N LYS A 113 3.66 -5.04 14.35
CA LYS A 113 3.95 -4.16 15.46
C LYS A 113 3.90 -2.73 14.99
N TYR A 114 3.10 -1.90 15.65
CA TYR A 114 2.93 -0.48 15.31
C TYR A 114 2.54 0.34 16.53
N GLN A 115 2.59 1.66 16.39
CA GLN A 115 2.05 2.59 17.38
C GLN A 115 0.65 3.02 16.96
N ASN A 116 -0.32 2.87 17.87
CA ASN A 116 -1.69 3.32 17.62
C ASN A 116 -1.84 4.84 17.77
N TYR A 117 -3.05 5.37 17.58
CA TYR A 117 -3.34 6.82 17.71
C TYR A 117 -3.12 7.37 19.13
N LYS A 118 -3.01 6.52 20.15
CA LYS A 118 -2.66 6.88 21.53
C LYS A 118 -1.16 6.79 21.80
N ASN A 119 -0.34 6.53 20.78
CA ASN A 119 1.10 6.25 20.88
C ASN A 119 1.43 5.01 21.72
N GLU A 120 0.50 4.06 21.85
CA GLU A 120 0.74 2.79 22.52
C GLU A 120 1.29 1.80 21.49
N GLU A 121 2.30 1.04 21.88
CA GLU A 121 2.81 -0.06 21.06
C GLU A 121 1.81 -1.21 21.07
N VAL A 122 1.33 -1.60 19.89
CA VAL A 122 0.35 -2.66 19.67
C VAL A 122 1.00 -3.78 18.87
N VAL A 123 0.68 -5.01 19.27
CA VAL A 123 0.93 -6.23 18.49
C VAL A 123 -0.39 -6.67 17.90
N GLU A 124 -0.40 -6.90 16.60
CA GLU A 124 -1.55 -7.40 15.87
C GLU A 124 -1.21 -8.73 15.24
N PHE A 125 -2.12 -9.68 15.35
CA PHE A 125 -2.11 -10.93 14.61
C PHE A 125 -3.29 -10.86 13.66
N SER A 126 -3.03 -10.93 12.36
CA SER A 126 -4.05 -10.76 11.33
C SER A 126 -4.03 -11.94 10.37
N GLU A 127 -5.20 -12.44 10.08
CA GLU A 127 -5.45 -13.33 8.95
C GLU A 127 -5.34 -12.56 7.65
N ILE A 128 -4.60 -13.13 6.71
CA ILE A 128 -4.59 -12.65 5.33
C ILE A 128 -5.73 -13.34 4.58
N ASP A 129 -6.89 -12.69 4.53
CA ASP A 129 -8.06 -13.16 3.79
C ASP A 129 -7.88 -12.89 2.28
N LEU A 130 -8.14 -13.91 1.47
CA LEU A 130 -8.01 -13.92 0.02
C LEU A 130 -9.33 -13.60 -0.72
N ASN A 131 -10.46 -13.66 -0.02
CA ASN A 131 -11.79 -13.56 -0.63
C ASN A 131 -12.60 -12.35 -0.14
N SER A 132 -12.16 -11.65 0.90
CA SER A 132 -12.88 -10.49 1.42
C SER A 132 -11.93 -9.35 1.81
N SER A 133 -12.51 -8.18 2.03
CA SER A 133 -11.79 -7.00 2.50
C SER A 133 -11.53 -6.99 4.02
N TYR A 134 -11.98 -8.02 4.76
CA TYR A 134 -11.94 -8.05 6.22
C TYR A 134 -11.48 -9.42 6.74
N GLY A 135 -10.17 -9.56 6.94
CA GLY A 135 -9.61 -10.71 7.66
C GLY A 135 -9.92 -10.64 9.17
N PHE A 136 -9.86 -11.79 9.83
CA PHE A 136 -9.90 -11.81 11.29
C PHE A 136 -8.60 -11.24 11.88
N GLU A 137 -8.71 -10.39 12.89
CA GLU A 137 -7.56 -9.83 13.60
C GLU A 137 -7.76 -9.82 15.12
N ILE A 138 -6.66 -9.94 15.85
CA ILE A 138 -6.59 -9.70 17.29
C ILE A 138 -5.47 -8.69 17.55
N GLN A 139 -5.81 -7.59 18.21
CA GLN A 139 -4.87 -6.53 18.61
C GLN A 139 -4.71 -6.51 20.14
N GLN A 140 -3.47 -6.47 20.60
CA GLN A 140 -3.14 -6.36 22.02
C GLN A 140 -2.02 -5.33 22.23
N THR A 141 -2.08 -4.55 23.29
CA THR A 141 -0.93 -3.72 23.70
C THR A 141 0.28 -4.62 23.92
N ASN A 142 1.47 -4.20 23.49
CA ASN A 142 2.71 -4.97 23.63
C ASN A 142 3.26 -4.97 25.08
N GLN A 143 2.41 -5.30 26.05
CA GLN A 143 2.83 -5.47 27.43
C GLN A 143 3.60 -6.79 27.60
N LYS A 144 4.64 -6.79 28.44
CA LYS A 144 5.46 -7.97 28.75
C LYS A 144 6.11 -8.63 27.52
N GLU A 145 6.52 -7.84 26.52
CA GLU A 145 7.22 -8.33 25.33
C GLU A 145 6.40 -9.36 24.52
N LEU A 146 5.07 -9.18 24.45
CA LEU A 146 4.17 -10.05 23.68
C LEU A 146 4.66 -10.31 22.26
N TYR A 147 5.21 -9.29 21.60
CA TYR A 147 5.76 -9.39 20.25
C TYR A 147 6.83 -10.49 20.11
N ASN A 148 7.65 -10.68 21.14
CA ASN A 148 8.75 -11.66 21.17
C ASN A 148 8.32 -13.00 21.81
N LYS A 149 7.07 -13.11 22.29
CA LYS A 149 6.56 -14.32 22.92
C LYS A 149 6.41 -15.44 21.88
N LYS A 150 6.92 -16.62 22.24
CA LYS A 150 6.67 -17.85 21.48
C LYS A 150 5.22 -18.27 21.57
N VAL A 151 4.60 -18.60 20.45
CA VAL A 151 3.17 -18.96 20.40
C VAL A 151 2.91 -20.37 19.89
N LYS A 152 3.95 -21.14 19.54
CA LYS A 152 3.76 -22.53 19.09
C LYS A 152 2.93 -23.35 20.09
N SER A 153 1.91 -24.03 19.56
CA SER A 153 0.95 -24.87 20.29
C SER A 153 0.22 -24.10 21.41
N THR A 154 -0.06 -22.81 21.16
CA THR A 154 -0.83 -21.97 22.06
C THR A 154 -1.96 -21.25 21.34
N TRP A 155 -2.80 -20.57 22.13
CA TRP A 155 -3.91 -19.77 21.68
C TRP A 155 -3.66 -18.28 21.89
N LEU A 156 -4.22 -17.49 20.98
CA LEU A 156 -4.48 -16.08 21.19
C LEU A 156 -5.97 -15.87 20.94
N TYR A 157 -6.68 -15.23 21.86
CA TYR A 157 -8.12 -15.10 21.74
C TYR A 157 -8.64 -13.77 22.29
N ASP A 158 -9.75 -13.34 21.70
CA ASP A 158 -10.64 -12.30 22.21
C ASP A 158 -11.87 -12.96 22.83
N TYR A 159 -12.26 -12.45 23.99
CA TYR A 159 -13.49 -12.84 24.68
C TYR A 159 -14.39 -11.63 24.81
N ASN A 160 -15.60 -11.74 24.27
CA ASN A 160 -16.63 -10.73 24.37
C ASN A 160 -17.67 -11.19 25.38
N GLU A 161 -17.82 -10.43 26.46
CA GLU A 161 -18.90 -10.64 27.42
C GLU A 161 -20.26 -10.41 26.76
N LYS A 162 -21.29 -11.09 27.29
CA LYS A 162 -22.66 -10.86 26.85
C LYS A 162 -23.04 -9.40 27.12
N SER A 163 -23.62 -8.75 26.10
CA SER A 163 -24.23 -7.43 26.23
C SER A 163 -25.70 -7.47 25.80
N GLU A 164 -26.37 -6.33 25.88
CA GLU A 164 -27.72 -6.18 25.32
C GLU A 164 -27.73 -6.32 23.79
N TYR A 165 -26.60 -6.07 23.13
CA TYR A 165 -26.47 -6.04 21.67
C TYR A 165 -25.75 -7.25 21.08
N SER A 166 -25.10 -8.07 21.91
CA SER A 166 -24.28 -9.19 21.45
C SER A 166 -24.33 -10.38 22.41
N LYS A 167 -24.29 -11.59 21.83
CA LYS A 167 -24.09 -12.81 22.60
C LYS A 167 -22.66 -12.83 23.18
N GLU A 168 -22.50 -13.58 24.27
CA GLU A 168 -21.19 -13.96 24.76
C GLU A 168 -20.47 -14.76 23.68
N SER A 169 -19.21 -14.44 23.38
CA SER A 169 -18.49 -15.11 22.30
C SER A 169 -16.98 -15.11 22.52
N ILE A 170 -16.31 -16.07 21.88
CA ILE A 170 -14.86 -16.16 21.77
C ILE A 170 -14.48 -16.24 20.30
N ARG A 171 -13.42 -15.53 19.94
CA ARG A 171 -12.73 -15.69 18.65
C ARG A 171 -11.26 -15.89 18.92
N ALA A 172 -10.64 -16.88 18.29
CA ALA A 172 -9.29 -17.27 18.63
C ALA A 172 -8.46 -17.68 17.41
N PHE A 173 -7.17 -17.37 17.47
CA PHE A 173 -6.14 -18.04 16.70
C PHE A 173 -5.55 -19.19 17.52
N TYR A 174 -5.36 -20.33 16.87
CA TYR A 174 -4.46 -21.39 17.32
C TYR A 174 -3.24 -21.43 16.41
N PHE A 175 -2.05 -21.59 17.00
CA PHE A 175 -0.78 -21.63 16.27
C PHE A 175 -0.14 -23.02 16.36
N PRO A 176 -0.31 -23.91 15.36
CA PRO A 176 0.35 -25.21 15.35
C PRO A 176 1.88 -25.12 15.32
N LYS A 177 2.41 -24.05 14.71
CA LYS A 177 3.85 -23.76 14.54
C LYS A 177 4.18 -22.38 15.11
N GLU A 178 5.47 -22.11 15.26
CA GLU A 178 5.96 -20.78 15.63
C GLU A 178 5.86 -19.81 14.44
N LEU A 179 5.76 -18.51 14.70
CA LEU A 179 5.89 -17.51 13.64
C LEU A 179 7.36 -17.31 13.25
N GLU A 180 7.61 -17.23 11.96
CA GLU A 180 8.96 -17.11 11.42
C GLU A 180 9.06 -15.92 10.46
N ALA A 181 10.21 -15.24 10.49
CA ALA A 181 10.60 -14.21 9.53
C ALA A 181 11.83 -14.70 8.79
N LYS A 182 11.72 -14.89 7.47
CA LYS A 182 12.78 -15.45 6.63
C LYS A 182 13.56 -14.33 5.94
N PRO A 183 14.88 -14.46 5.77
CA PRO A 183 15.63 -13.59 4.87
C PRO A 183 15.02 -13.62 3.46
N LEU A 184 14.87 -12.46 2.84
CA LEU A 184 14.43 -12.36 1.45
C LEU A 184 15.62 -12.57 0.52
N ASP A 185 15.36 -13.15 -0.65
CA ASP A 185 16.34 -13.28 -1.71
C ASP A 185 16.96 -11.94 -2.11
N LEU A 186 18.21 -12.00 -2.58
CA LEU A 186 19.00 -10.81 -2.91
C LEU A 186 18.31 -9.91 -3.95
N LYS A 187 17.56 -10.49 -4.90
CA LYS A 187 16.82 -9.72 -5.91
C LYS A 187 15.78 -8.78 -5.27
N TYR A 188 15.02 -9.26 -4.29
CA TYR A 188 14.04 -8.46 -3.55
C TYR A 188 14.72 -7.46 -2.61
N CYS A 189 15.80 -7.88 -1.95
CA CYS A 189 16.59 -6.97 -1.11
C CYS A 189 17.13 -5.77 -1.91
N ARG A 190 17.56 -6.00 -3.17
CA ARG A 190 18.00 -4.93 -4.07
C ARG A 190 16.87 -3.99 -4.46
N GLN A 191 15.68 -4.50 -4.74
CA GLN A 191 14.51 -3.66 -5.07
C GLN A 191 14.12 -2.77 -3.88
N ILE A 192 14.02 -3.34 -2.68
CA ILE A 192 13.75 -2.59 -1.44
C ILE A 192 14.87 -1.56 -1.19
N GLY A 193 16.13 -1.97 -1.34
CA GLY A 193 17.30 -1.11 -1.16
C GLY A 193 17.35 0.04 -2.18
N TYR A 194 16.95 -0.21 -3.43
CA TYR A 194 16.79 0.82 -4.46
C TYR A 194 15.76 1.87 -4.03
N SER A 195 14.57 1.43 -3.62
CA SER A 195 13.51 2.33 -3.16
C SER A 195 13.96 3.15 -1.95
N ASP A 196 14.59 2.52 -0.96
CA ASP A 196 15.10 3.21 0.24
C ASP A 196 16.19 4.25 -0.10
N CYS A 197 17.10 3.91 -1.01
CA CYS A 197 18.17 4.81 -1.43
C CYS A 197 17.62 6.01 -2.20
N LEU A 198 16.64 5.79 -3.08
CA LEU A 198 16.07 6.83 -3.92
C LEU A 198 15.19 7.80 -3.13
N ILE A 199 14.38 7.28 -2.20
CA ILE A 199 13.36 8.03 -1.45
C ILE A 199 13.96 8.89 -0.32
N ASP A 200 15.19 8.60 0.12
CA ASP A 200 15.78 9.09 1.38
C ASP A 200 14.85 8.85 2.57
N THR A 201 15.08 7.76 3.28
CA THR A 201 14.22 7.32 4.38
C THR A 201 14.32 8.22 5.63
N LEU A 202 15.37 9.05 5.76
CA LEU A 202 15.55 9.92 6.93
C LEU A 202 14.80 11.24 6.84
N THR A 203 14.59 11.76 5.63
CA THR A 203 13.85 13.02 5.44
C THR A 203 12.34 12.78 5.38
N THR A 204 11.56 13.63 6.03
CA THR A 204 10.09 13.61 5.95
C THR A 204 9.56 14.73 5.04
N LYS A 205 8.44 14.46 4.36
CA LYS A 205 7.72 15.47 3.56
C LYS A 205 7.34 16.67 4.42
N PHE A 206 6.65 16.40 5.53
CA PHE A 206 6.29 17.39 6.52
C PHE A 206 7.36 17.53 7.60
N LYS A 207 7.50 18.72 8.17
CA LYS A 207 8.33 18.93 9.36
C LYS A 207 7.66 18.36 10.60
N ASN A 208 8.45 18.14 11.64
CA ASN A 208 7.92 17.83 12.97
C ASN A 208 7.03 18.97 13.48
N ASN A 209 5.98 18.64 14.24
CA ASN A 209 5.05 19.59 14.87
C ASN A 209 4.34 20.52 13.87
N THR A 210 3.76 19.96 12.81
CA THR A 210 2.96 20.72 11.84
C THR A 210 1.76 21.41 12.50
N LYS A 211 1.35 22.54 11.92
CA LYS A 211 0.12 23.23 12.29
C LYS A 211 -0.98 22.88 11.30
N SER A 212 -2.20 22.66 11.79
CA SER A 212 -3.37 22.56 10.91
C SER A 212 -3.60 23.89 10.20
N GLY A 213 -3.87 23.86 8.90
CA GLY A 213 -4.16 25.06 8.14
C GLY A 213 -4.11 24.84 6.64
N TRP A 214 -3.96 25.94 5.90
CA TRP A 214 -3.86 25.94 4.44
C TRP A 214 -2.79 26.94 4.00
N VAL A 215 -2.05 26.59 2.93
CA VAL A 215 -1.08 27.48 2.31
C VAL A 215 -1.31 27.47 0.80
N GLU A 216 -1.72 28.60 0.25
CA GLU A 216 -1.93 28.74 -1.19
C GLU A 216 -0.60 28.85 -1.94
N LEU A 217 -0.58 28.27 -3.15
CA LEU A 217 0.48 28.50 -4.12
C LEU A 217 0.10 29.75 -4.96
N PRO A 218 0.87 30.86 -4.89
CA PRO A 218 0.57 32.04 -5.68
C PRO A 218 0.62 31.75 -7.18
N LYS A 219 -0.28 32.33 -7.99
CA LYS A 219 -0.29 32.12 -9.46
C LYS A 219 1.03 32.43 -10.15
N ASN A 220 1.84 33.33 -9.58
CA ASN A 220 3.16 33.71 -10.09
C ASN A 220 4.33 33.05 -9.34
N TRP A 221 4.11 31.91 -8.68
CA TRP A 221 5.12 31.23 -7.85
C TRP A 221 6.42 30.85 -8.61
N GLN A 222 6.36 30.67 -9.92
CA GLN A 222 7.54 30.43 -10.75
C GLN A 222 8.38 31.70 -10.98
N LYS A 223 7.75 32.88 -10.90
CA LYS A 223 8.40 34.18 -11.16
C LYS A 223 8.97 34.83 -9.91
N ILE A 224 8.67 34.30 -8.73
CA ILE A 224 9.25 34.79 -7.47
C ILE A 224 10.67 34.24 -7.31
N SER A 225 11.53 35.00 -6.62
CA SER A 225 12.92 34.58 -6.38
C SER A 225 13.02 33.20 -5.72
N SER A 226 14.07 32.43 -6.02
CA SER A 226 14.37 31.13 -5.38
C SER A 226 14.30 31.16 -3.85
N LYS A 227 14.79 32.25 -3.21
CA LYS A 227 14.68 32.44 -1.75
C LYS A 227 13.23 32.46 -1.25
N LYS A 228 12.30 33.05 -2.01
CA LYS A 228 10.87 33.07 -1.69
C LYS A 228 10.21 31.72 -1.95
N GLN A 229 10.58 31.01 -3.03
CA GLN A 229 10.10 29.65 -3.30
C GLN A 229 10.49 28.69 -2.17
N LYS A 230 11.76 28.70 -1.74
CA LYS A 230 12.23 27.90 -0.60
C LYS A 230 11.47 28.23 0.68
N LYS A 231 11.26 29.52 0.99
CA LYS A 231 10.44 29.93 2.15
C LYS A 231 8.99 29.44 2.05
N LEU A 232 8.39 29.45 0.86
CA LEU A 232 7.04 28.96 0.63
C LEU A 232 6.96 27.44 0.82
N LEU A 233 7.93 26.69 0.28
CA LEU A 233 8.06 25.26 0.49
C LEU A 233 8.13 24.94 1.99
N GLU A 234 9.01 25.62 2.72
CA GLU A 234 9.15 25.42 4.17
C GLU A 234 7.86 25.73 4.94
N LYS A 235 7.09 26.73 4.50
CA LYS A 235 5.77 27.04 5.06
C LYS A 235 4.77 25.91 4.78
N MET A 236 4.72 25.39 3.55
CA MET A 236 3.83 24.28 3.18
C MET A 236 4.16 23.00 3.93
N ARG A 237 5.46 22.68 4.07
CA ARG A 237 5.95 21.52 4.85
C ARG A 237 5.66 21.65 6.35
N SER A 238 5.41 22.85 6.85
CA SER A 238 5.03 23.10 8.24
C SER A 238 3.52 23.11 8.48
N THR A 239 2.72 22.90 7.43
CA THR A 239 1.25 22.96 7.48
C THR A 239 0.66 21.61 7.10
N LYS A 240 -0.16 21.05 7.98
CA LYS A 240 -0.94 19.85 7.74
C LYS A 240 -2.32 20.23 7.21
N VAL A 241 -2.68 19.70 6.05
CA VAL A 241 -3.99 19.87 5.43
C VAL A 241 -4.76 18.56 5.57
N VAL A 242 -5.96 18.61 6.16
CA VAL A 242 -6.86 17.46 6.31
C VAL A 242 -8.11 17.70 5.49
N GLY A 243 -8.45 16.75 4.63
CA GLY A 243 -9.65 16.83 3.79
C GLY A 243 -10.91 16.56 4.59
N GLY A 244 -11.97 17.33 4.36
CA GLY A 244 -13.26 17.16 5.03
C GLY A 244 -14.07 15.97 4.49
N CYS A 245 -13.85 15.58 3.23
CA CYS A 245 -14.51 14.45 2.58
C CYS A 245 -13.69 13.92 1.40
N SER A 246 -14.21 12.90 0.71
CA SER A 246 -13.59 12.26 -0.46
C SER A 246 -13.44 13.18 -1.67
N MET A 247 -14.30 14.20 -1.78
CA MET A 247 -14.28 15.18 -2.88
C MET A 247 -13.38 16.39 -2.59
N ASP A 248 -12.81 16.48 -1.39
CA ASP A 248 -11.96 17.61 -1.01
C ASP A 248 -10.58 17.52 -1.68
N SER A 249 -10.32 18.29 -2.73
CA SER A 249 -9.04 18.26 -3.45
C SER A 249 -7.87 18.84 -2.65
N ARG A 250 -8.14 19.59 -1.56
CA ARG A 250 -7.12 20.38 -0.85
C ARG A 250 -5.89 19.58 -0.41
N PRO A 251 -6.00 18.41 0.28
CA PRO A 251 -4.80 17.66 0.68
C PRO A 251 -3.92 17.25 -0.50
N ARG A 252 -4.55 16.93 -1.64
CA ARG A 252 -3.88 16.50 -2.86
C ARG A 252 -3.24 17.68 -3.61
N GLU A 253 -3.95 18.79 -3.73
CA GLU A 253 -3.41 20.06 -4.25
C GLU A 253 -2.20 20.52 -3.41
N HIS A 254 -2.30 20.42 -2.08
CA HIS A 254 -1.18 20.79 -1.19
C HIS A 254 0.05 19.91 -1.44
N ALA A 255 -0.12 18.60 -1.64
CA ALA A 255 0.98 17.72 -1.98
C ALA A 255 1.58 18.03 -3.35
N ILE A 256 0.76 18.37 -4.34
CA ILE A 256 1.20 18.85 -5.66
C ILE A 256 2.00 20.14 -5.53
N HIS A 257 1.54 21.11 -4.75
CA HIS A 257 2.27 22.35 -4.54
C HIS A 257 3.63 22.12 -3.85
N ILE A 258 3.69 21.20 -2.88
CA ILE A 258 4.96 20.78 -2.27
C ILE A 258 5.85 20.12 -3.33
N ALA A 259 5.32 19.21 -4.15
CA ALA A 259 6.10 18.53 -5.19
C ALA A 259 6.64 19.52 -6.22
N LEU A 260 5.81 20.45 -6.73
CA LEU A 260 6.19 21.50 -7.67
C LEU A 260 7.30 22.39 -7.12
N LEU A 261 7.15 22.90 -5.89
CA LEU A 261 8.17 23.75 -5.26
C LEU A 261 9.45 22.98 -4.93
N SER A 262 9.34 21.71 -4.52
CA SER A 262 10.50 20.88 -4.21
C SER A 262 11.28 20.57 -5.48
N ALA A 263 10.59 20.26 -6.58
CA ALA A 263 11.20 20.07 -7.88
C ALA A 263 11.92 21.35 -8.36
N GLU A 264 11.24 22.49 -8.31
CA GLU A 264 11.80 23.77 -8.77
C GLU A 264 12.99 24.24 -7.91
N THR A 265 12.97 23.94 -6.61
CA THR A 265 14.04 24.29 -5.68
C THR A 265 15.07 23.18 -5.47
N THR A 266 15.02 22.13 -6.30
CA THR A 266 15.92 20.98 -6.31
C THR A 266 16.06 20.29 -4.95
N ASN A 267 14.95 20.17 -4.21
CA ASN A 267 14.85 19.38 -2.99
C ASN A 267 14.29 17.99 -3.33
N TRP A 268 15.20 17.08 -3.71
CA TRP A 268 14.85 15.75 -4.23
C TRP A 268 14.06 14.91 -3.23
N GLU A 269 14.51 14.87 -1.99
CA GLU A 269 13.97 14.03 -0.93
C GLU A 269 12.51 14.38 -0.60
N VAL A 270 12.16 15.68 -0.62
CA VAL A 270 10.76 16.11 -0.45
C VAL A 270 9.97 15.95 -1.74
N PHE A 271 10.58 16.21 -2.90
CA PHE A 271 9.96 16.02 -4.22
C PHE A 271 9.44 14.60 -4.38
N LEU A 272 10.33 13.60 -4.28
CA LEU A 272 9.98 12.22 -4.58
C LEU A 272 8.92 11.69 -3.60
N LYS A 273 9.04 11.98 -2.30
CA LYS A 273 8.01 11.57 -1.32
C LYS A 273 6.65 12.21 -1.61
N SER A 274 6.64 13.50 -1.96
CA SER A 274 5.40 14.19 -2.29
C SER A 274 4.77 13.64 -3.56
N HIS A 275 5.60 13.33 -4.57
CA HIS A 275 5.17 12.71 -5.81
C HIS A 275 4.62 11.30 -5.60
N LEU A 276 5.30 10.47 -4.78
CA LEU A 276 4.81 9.14 -4.42
C LEU A 276 3.49 9.21 -3.62
N ASP A 277 3.32 10.21 -2.75
CA ASP A 277 2.04 10.43 -2.04
C ASP A 277 0.92 10.80 -3.01
N ILE A 278 1.21 11.54 -4.09
CA ILE A 278 0.25 11.84 -5.16
C ILE A 278 -0.13 10.57 -5.91
N MET A 279 0.87 9.77 -6.31
CA MET A 279 0.65 8.51 -7.01
C MET A 279 -0.17 7.53 -6.17
N ASN A 280 0.18 7.38 -4.89
CA ASN A 280 -0.49 6.50 -3.93
C ASN A 280 -1.74 7.11 -3.27
N ASP A 281 -2.10 8.35 -3.61
CA ASP A 281 -3.23 9.06 -3.01
C ASP A 281 -3.20 9.07 -1.46
N ARG A 282 -1.99 9.20 -0.89
CA ARG A 282 -1.72 9.07 0.55
C ARG A 282 -1.97 10.38 1.28
N PHE A 283 -3.25 10.68 1.54
CA PHE A 283 -3.67 11.94 2.16
C PHE A 283 -4.58 11.75 3.36
N ASP A 284 -4.44 12.65 4.35
CA ASP A 284 -5.34 12.68 5.52
C ASP A 284 -6.71 13.23 5.13
N ARG A 285 -7.76 12.43 5.32
CA ARG A 285 -9.16 12.78 5.06
C ARG A 285 -10.04 12.27 6.20
N MET A 286 -11.06 13.04 6.57
CA MET A 286 -12.05 12.63 7.58
C MET A 286 -12.95 11.49 7.09
N SER A 287 -13.22 11.46 5.79
CA SER A 287 -13.94 10.39 5.10
C SER A 287 -13.41 10.32 3.67
N ASP A 288 -13.14 9.11 3.17
CA ASP A 288 -12.74 8.89 1.78
C ASP A 288 -13.52 7.73 1.18
N GLY A 289 -13.88 7.85 -0.10
CA GLY A 289 -14.76 6.91 -0.79
C GLY A 289 -14.18 6.48 -2.13
N SER A 290 -14.39 5.22 -2.51
CA SER A 290 -13.76 4.58 -3.67
C SER A 290 -14.02 5.29 -5.01
N TYR A 291 -15.21 5.84 -5.23
CA TYR A 291 -15.56 6.55 -6.47
C TYR A 291 -14.67 7.79 -6.74
N ALA A 292 -14.16 8.43 -5.68
CA ALA A 292 -13.30 9.60 -5.83
C ALA A 292 -11.86 9.21 -6.19
N TRP A 293 -11.45 7.96 -5.93
CA TRP A 293 -10.12 7.46 -6.25
C TRP A 293 -9.95 7.27 -7.75
N GLU A 294 -10.97 6.80 -8.46
CA GLU A 294 -10.93 6.54 -9.92
C GLU A 294 -10.56 7.79 -10.72
N LYS A 295 -11.00 8.97 -10.30
CA LYS A 295 -10.72 10.24 -11.00
C LYS A 295 -9.31 10.79 -10.76
N ARG A 296 -8.61 10.35 -9.70
CA ARG A 296 -7.30 10.85 -9.29
C ARG A 296 -6.16 10.09 -10.00
N LYS A 297 -5.47 10.78 -10.91
CA LYS A 297 -4.40 10.19 -11.74
C LYS A 297 -3.17 9.77 -10.92
N THR A 298 -2.34 8.87 -11.44
CA THR A 298 -1.17 8.38 -10.71
C THR A 298 0.10 9.19 -10.98
N TYR A 299 0.19 9.82 -12.16
CA TYR A 299 1.38 10.60 -12.58
C TYR A 299 2.67 9.78 -12.59
N ILE A 300 2.59 8.48 -12.90
CA ILE A 300 3.76 7.62 -13.00
C ILE A 300 4.73 8.04 -14.12
N LYS A 301 4.21 8.64 -15.20
CA LYS A 301 5.00 9.07 -16.37
C LYS A 301 6.11 10.05 -15.98
N GLU A 302 5.83 10.93 -15.03
CA GLU A 302 6.82 11.86 -14.48
C GLU A 302 8.04 11.13 -13.88
N LEU A 303 7.87 9.97 -13.24
CA LEU A 303 8.99 9.17 -12.74
C LEU A 303 9.71 8.42 -13.87
N GLU A 304 8.96 7.96 -14.87
CA GLU A 304 9.50 7.23 -16.03
C GLU A 304 10.35 8.10 -16.96
N GLU A 305 10.12 9.42 -16.95
CA GLU A 305 10.92 10.40 -17.71
C GLU A 305 12.20 10.83 -16.96
N LEU A 306 12.37 10.43 -15.70
CA LEU A 306 13.53 10.79 -14.87
C LEU A 306 14.68 9.77 -14.90
N ASP A 307 14.68 8.80 -15.82
CA ASP A 307 15.64 7.67 -15.85
C ASP A 307 15.77 6.92 -14.50
N ILE A 308 14.65 6.85 -13.79
CA ILE A 308 14.50 6.03 -12.58
C ILE A 308 14.15 4.62 -13.01
N ASN A 309 14.71 3.61 -12.34
CA ASN A 309 14.21 2.25 -12.45
C ASN A 309 12.86 2.13 -11.71
N VAL A 310 11.78 2.53 -12.38
CA VAL A 310 10.42 2.54 -11.81
C VAL A 310 9.96 1.13 -11.44
N LEU A 311 10.44 0.09 -12.13
CA LEU A 311 10.17 -1.32 -11.78
C LEU A 311 10.69 -1.64 -10.38
N ASP A 312 11.98 -1.44 -10.13
CA ASP A 312 12.58 -1.72 -8.83
C ASP A 312 11.99 -0.81 -7.74
N LEU A 313 11.71 0.46 -8.06
CA LEU A 313 11.07 1.39 -7.13
C LEU A 313 9.71 0.88 -6.65
N LEU A 314 8.80 0.55 -7.58
CA LEU A 314 7.42 0.17 -7.27
C LEU A 314 7.35 -1.21 -6.60
N ILE A 315 8.18 -2.17 -7.03
CA ILE A 315 8.27 -3.48 -6.37
C ILE A 315 8.88 -3.34 -4.97
N GLY A 316 9.93 -2.53 -4.81
CA GLY A 316 10.56 -2.32 -3.51
C GLY A 316 9.62 -1.71 -2.47
N ILE A 317 8.68 -0.84 -2.89
CA ILE A 317 7.66 -0.26 -1.99
C ILE A 317 6.37 -1.11 -1.87
N SER A 318 6.22 -2.17 -2.67
CA SER A 318 5.09 -3.11 -2.56
C SER A 318 5.34 -4.22 -1.53
N LEU A 319 6.59 -4.64 -1.36
CA LEU A 319 7.00 -5.66 -0.40
C LEU A 319 6.76 -5.24 1.06
N ARG A 320 6.48 -6.21 1.94
CA ARG A 320 6.32 -6.02 3.38
C ARG A 320 7.41 -6.77 4.14
N ILE A 321 8.07 -6.05 5.03
CA ILE A 321 9.32 -6.50 5.68
C ILE A 321 9.32 -6.25 7.19
N GLU A 322 10.06 -7.09 7.92
CA GLU A 322 10.16 -7.02 9.38
C GLU A 322 11.15 -5.95 9.86
N ASN A 323 12.21 -5.72 9.09
CA ASN A 323 13.31 -4.82 9.44
C ASN A 323 13.47 -3.66 8.42
N PRO A 324 12.41 -2.85 8.18
CA PRO A 324 12.50 -1.72 7.26
C PRO A 324 13.50 -0.68 7.74
N SER A 325 14.02 0.11 6.81
CA SER A 325 14.70 1.37 7.15
C SER A 325 13.69 2.34 7.78
N THR A 326 14.16 3.26 8.62
CA THR A 326 13.30 4.25 9.29
C THR A 326 12.50 5.04 8.27
N ASN A 327 11.16 5.06 8.36
CA ASN A 327 10.27 5.67 7.35
C ASN A 327 10.40 5.10 5.92
N HIS A 328 10.70 3.81 5.78
CA HIS A 328 10.50 3.10 4.51
C HIS A 328 9.10 3.42 3.95
N TYR A 329 9.03 3.71 2.66
CA TYR A 329 7.80 4.09 2.01
C TYR A 329 7.07 2.83 1.55
N TYR A 330 5.94 2.51 2.17
CA TYR A 330 5.05 1.45 1.68
C TYR A 330 3.98 2.03 0.77
N GLY A 331 3.92 1.54 -0.47
CA GLY A 331 2.86 1.86 -1.41
C GLY A 331 1.57 1.10 -1.11
N SER A 332 0.43 1.69 -1.49
CA SER A 332 -0.87 1.03 -1.43
C SER A 332 -0.99 0.08 -2.61
N ILE A 333 -1.15 -1.22 -2.37
CA ILE A 333 -1.19 -2.25 -3.42
C ILE A 333 -2.19 -1.90 -4.53
N GLY A 334 -3.38 -1.43 -4.16
CA GLY A 334 -4.40 -0.99 -5.12
C GLY A 334 -3.97 0.20 -5.98
N ARG A 335 -3.29 1.17 -5.38
CA ARG A 335 -2.81 2.36 -6.11
C ARG A 335 -1.57 2.08 -6.95
N LEU A 336 -0.70 1.18 -6.48
CA LEU A 336 0.43 0.69 -7.26
C LEU A 336 -0.05 -0.08 -8.48
N GLY A 337 -1.05 -0.96 -8.35
CA GLY A 337 -1.64 -1.67 -9.49
C GLY A 337 -2.15 -0.70 -10.56
N ARG A 338 -2.85 0.36 -10.15
CA ARG A 338 -3.25 1.43 -11.08
C ARG A 338 -2.07 2.13 -11.73
N ALA A 339 -1.05 2.49 -10.95
CA ALA A 339 0.11 3.19 -11.50
C ALA A 339 0.81 2.32 -12.55
N ILE A 340 0.89 1.01 -12.31
CA ILE A 340 1.47 0.04 -13.24
C ILE A 340 0.62 -0.08 -14.52
N SER A 341 -0.71 -0.05 -14.44
CA SER A 341 -1.54 -0.09 -15.66
C SER A 341 -1.39 1.17 -16.53
N GLU A 342 -1.00 2.30 -15.93
CA GLU A 342 -0.69 3.57 -16.61
C GLU A 342 0.78 3.65 -17.09
N SER A 343 1.63 2.64 -16.80
CA SER A 343 3.07 2.60 -17.09
C SER A 343 3.40 2.25 -18.54
N LYS A 344 4.50 2.81 -19.08
CA LYS A 344 5.08 2.37 -20.36
C LYS A 344 5.74 0.99 -20.29
N ASN A 345 6.03 0.49 -19.08
CA ASN A 345 6.72 -0.78 -18.81
C ASN A 345 5.78 -1.89 -18.30
N LYS A 346 4.47 -1.80 -18.56
CA LYS A 346 3.46 -2.73 -18.01
C LYS A 346 3.80 -4.21 -18.19
N GLU A 347 4.30 -4.62 -19.35
CA GLU A 347 4.67 -6.02 -19.62
C GLU A 347 5.82 -6.52 -18.72
N GLN A 348 6.75 -5.65 -18.36
CA GLN A 348 7.86 -6.01 -17.46
C GLN A 348 7.35 -6.16 -16.03
N PHE A 349 6.44 -5.27 -15.60
CA PHE A 349 5.77 -5.40 -14.31
C PHE A 349 4.96 -6.68 -14.23
N GLU A 350 4.15 -6.98 -15.24
CA GLU A 350 3.31 -8.16 -15.31
C GLU A 350 4.13 -9.43 -15.10
N LYS A 351 5.20 -9.60 -15.89
CA LYS A 351 6.13 -10.74 -15.76
C LYS A 351 6.79 -10.80 -14.38
N GLN A 352 7.24 -9.66 -13.86
CA GLN A 352 7.87 -9.60 -12.54
C GLN A 352 6.88 -10.00 -11.43
N ILE A 353 5.64 -9.50 -11.47
CA ILE A 353 4.62 -9.78 -10.46
C ILE A 353 4.21 -11.26 -10.50
N LEU A 354 3.97 -11.82 -11.69
CA LEU A 354 3.68 -13.26 -11.85
C LEU A 354 4.84 -14.11 -11.32
N SER A 355 6.09 -13.75 -11.66
CA SER A 355 7.27 -14.46 -11.16
C SER A 355 7.39 -14.43 -9.62
N MET A 356 6.90 -13.36 -8.98
CA MET A 356 6.86 -13.27 -7.52
C MET A 356 5.80 -14.18 -6.91
N ILE A 357 4.66 -14.34 -7.57
CA ILE A 357 3.62 -15.30 -7.14
C ILE A 357 4.17 -16.73 -7.25
N GLU A 358 4.96 -17.00 -8.29
CA GLU A 358 5.56 -18.29 -8.59
C GLU A 358 6.75 -18.66 -7.71
N ASP A 359 7.39 -17.67 -7.09
CA ASP A 359 8.63 -17.85 -6.37
C ASP A 359 8.43 -18.59 -5.04
N SER A 360 8.86 -19.85 -4.97
CA SER A 360 8.79 -20.66 -3.75
C SER A 360 9.73 -20.21 -2.63
N GLU A 361 10.75 -19.41 -2.96
CA GLU A 361 11.69 -18.84 -1.98
C GLU A 361 11.18 -17.51 -1.42
N LEU A 362 10.25 -16.84 -2.12
CA LEU A 362 9.53 -15.70 -1.57
C LEU A 362 8.54 -16.19 -0.50
N ASP A 363 8.41 -15.42 0.56
CA ASP A 363 7.52 -15.76 1.65
C ASP A 363 6.04 -15.62 1.28
N ASP A 364 5.19 -16.43 1.91
CA ASP A 364 3.78 -16.58 1.54
C ASP A 364 3.01 -15.25 1.54
N TYR A 365 3.26 -14.38 2.53
CA TYR A 365 2.59 -13.08 2.59
C TYR A 365 2.98 -12.18 1.41
N ASN A 366 4.26 -12.07 1.06
CA ASN A 366 4.65 -11.26 -0.09
C ASN A 366 4.18 -11.87 -1.43
N ARG A 367 4.07 -13.20 -1.55
CA ARG A 367 3.43 -13.85 -2.71
C ARG A 367 1.95 -13.47 -2.83
N VAL A 368 1.22 -13.46 -1.71
CA VAL A 368 -0.18 -13.00 -1.68
C VAL A 368 -0.30 -11.51 -2.02
N LEU A 369 0.61 -10.67 -1.55
CA LEU A 369 0.62 -9.24 -1.93
C LEU A 369 0.88 -9.04 -3.42
N SER A 370 1.74 -9.86 -4.03
CA SER A 370 1.94 -9.86 -5.48
C SER A 370 0.68 -10.30 -6.23
N TYR A 371 -0.04 -11.30 -5.73
CA TYR A 371 -1.36 -11.67 -6.26
C TYR A 371 -2.34 -10.48 -6.23
N PHE A 372 -2.48 -9.80 -5.09
CA PHE A 372 -3.35 -8.63 -5.01
C PHE A 372 -2.88 -7.45 -5.89
N LEU A 373 -1.57 -7.27 -6.04
CA LEU A 373 -1.00 -6.27 -6.93
C LEU A 373 -1.35 -6.56 -8.39
N PHE A 374 -1.25 -7.83 -8.80
CA PHE A 374 -1.62 -8.27 -10.14
C PHE A 374 -3.12 -8.06 -10.41
N ILE A 375 -3.98 -8.50 -9.49
CA ILE A 375 -5.43 -8.31 -9.61
C ILE A 375 -5.75 -6.82 -9.72
N SER A 376 -5.11 -5.98 -8.90
CA SER A 376 -5.32 -4.54 -8.99
C SER A 376 -4.85 -3.96 -10.32
N TYR A 377 -3.67 -4.36 -10.81
CA TYR A 377 -3.17 -3.94 -12.13
C TYR A 377 -4.16 -4.31 -13.23
N ASN A 378 -4.59 -5.57 -13.24
CA ASN A 378 -5.47 -6.11 -14.25
C ASN A 378 -6.83 -5.38 -14.28
N ASN A 379 -7.40 -5.10 -13.11
CA ASN A 379 -8.67 -4.37 -12.97
C ASN A 379 -8.63 -2.92 -13.51
N TYR A 380 -7.44 -2.34 -13.68
CA TYR A 380 -7.26 -0.99 -14.23
C TYR A 380 -6.82 -0.99 -15.70
N LEU A 381 -6.73 -2.15 -16.37
CA LEU A 381 -6.52 -2.21 -17.81
C LEU A 381 -7.81 -1.79 -18.55
N GLU A 382 -7.66 -1.08 -19.66
CA GLU A 382 -8.82 -0.66 -20.47
C GLU A 382 -9.34 -1.79 -21.38
N ASN A 383 -8.51 -2.78 -21.71
CA ASN A 383 -8.82 -3.85 -22.64
C ASN A 383 -9.31 -5.11 -21.91
N GLU A 384 -10.58 -5.47 -22.07
CA GLU A 384 -11.19 -6.66 -21.44
C GLU A 384 -10.59 -7.99 -21.93
N ASP A 385 -10.12 -8.08 -23.17
CA ASP A 385 -9.49 -9.30 -23.68
C ASP A 385 -8.11 -9.50 -23.04
N GLU A 386 -7.34 -8.42 -22.89
CA GLU A 386 -6.07 -8.41 -22.15
C GLU A 386 -6.31 -8.80 -20.69
N GLN A 387 -7.39 -8.32 -20.07
CA GLN A 387 -7.75 -8.71 -18.71
C GLN A 387 -7.99 -10.21 -18.57
N LYS A 388 -8.71 -10.82 -19.52
CA LYS A 388 -9.02 -12.26 -19.51
C LYS A 388 -7.80 -13.13 -19.76
N GLU A 389 -6.94 -12.73 -20.69
CA GLU A 389 -5.66 -13.40 -20.92
C GLU A 389 -4.79 -13.37 -19.66
N ASN A 390 -4.70 -12.21 -19.01
CA ASN A 390 -3.95 -12.05 -17.77
C ASN A 390 -4.50 -12.89 -16.61
N LEU A 391 -5.82 -13.03 -16.49
CA LEU A 391 -6.41 -13.94 -15.49
C LEU A 391 -6.05 -15.41 -15.76
N THR A 392 -5.93 -15.81 -17.02
CA THR A 392 -5.50 -17.17 -17.40
C THR A 392 -4.04 -17.41 -17.00
N GLN A 393 -3.15 -16.43 -17.24
CA GLN A 393 -1.76 -16.52 -16.80
C GLN A 393 -1.67 -16.54 -15.27
N LEU A 394 -2.44 -15.68 -14.59
CA LEU A 394 -2.49 -15.63 -13.14
C LEU A 394 -2.92 -16.96 -12.52
N GLU A 395 -3.92 -17.64 -13.10
CA GLU A 395 -4.35 -18.97 -12.65
C GLU A 395 -3.21 -19.98 -12.68
N GLN A 396 -2.36 -19.94 -13.72
CA GLN A 396 -1.18 -20.79 -13.80
C GLN A 396 -0.17 -20.47 -12.68
N SER A 397 0.09 -19.19 -12.42
CA SER A 397 0.97 -18.77 -11.33
C SER A 397 0.43 -19.16 -9.95
N ILE A 398 -0.89 -19.02 -9.72
CA ILE A 398 -1.55 -19.41 -8.45
C ILE A 398 -1.37 -20.91 -8.18
N ASN A 399 -1.36 -21.75 -9.21
CA ASN A 399 -1.17 -23.20 -9.05
C ASN A 399 0.20 -23.60 -8.46
N THR A 400 1.16 -22.68 -8.44
CA THR A 400 2.47 -22.87 -7.78
C THR A 400 2.45 -22.47 -6.29
N MET A 401 1.39 -21.83 -5.82
CA MET A 401 1.23 -21.46 -4.41
C MET A 401 0.96 -22.70 -3.55
N PRO A 402 1.31 -22.67 -2.25
CA PRO A 402 0.93 -23.73 -1.32
C PRO A 402 -0.58 -24.00 -1.38
N THR A 403 -0.97 -25.26 -1.28
CA THR A 403 -2.37 -25.69 -1.41
C THR A 403 -3.32 -24.93 -0.49
N TYR A 404 -2.91 -24.61 0.73
CA TYR A 404 -3.73 -23.86 1.67
C TYR A 404 -4.03 -22.41 1.25
N LEU A 405 -3.28 -21.85 0.31
CA LEU A 405 -3.56 -20.56 -0.33
C LEU A 405 -4.30 -20.76 -1.66
N ASN A 406 -3.79 -21.63 -2.54
CA ASN A 406 -4.39 -21.89 -3.85
C ASN A 406 -5.88 -22.27 -3.72
N ASP A 407 -6.20 -23.24 -2.86
CA ASP A 407 -7.57 -23.74 -2.66
C ASP A 407 -8.53 -22.66 -2.14
N LYS A 408 -7.99 -21.55 -1.59
CA LYS A 408 -8.76 -20.43 -1.05
C LYS A 408 -8.92 -19.29 -2.05
N ILE A 409 -8.13 -19.21 -3.12
CA ILE A 409 -8.26 -18.14 -4.11
C ILE A 409 -9.42 -18.48 -5.04
N LYS A 410 -10.35 -17.54 -5.19
CA LYS A 410 -11.43 -17.62 -6.17
C LYS A 410 -11.24 -16.52 -7.20
N LEU A 411 -10.85 -16.91 -8.40
CA LEU A 411 -10.84 -15.99 -9.54
C LEU A 411 -12.28 -15.87 -10.05
N ASP A 412 -12.96 -14.79 -9.70
CA ASP A 412 -14.24 -14.45 -10.32
C ASP A 412 -13.96 -14.10 -11.79
N GLN A 413 -14.34 -14.99 -12.71
CA GLN A 413 -14.38 -14.69 -14.14
C GLN A 413 -15.53 -13.69 -14.35
N LYS A 414 -15.20 -12.41 -14.55
CA LYS A 414 -16.18 -11.40 -14.96
C LYS A 414 -16.55 -11.53 -16.44
#